data_AF-U2FFK3-F1
#
_entry.id   AF-U2FFK3-F1
#
_cell.length_a   1.000
_cell.length_b   1.000
_cell.length_c   1.000
_cell.angle_alpha   90.00
_cell.angle_beta   90.00
_cell.angle_gamma   90.00
#
_symmetry.space_group_name_H-M   'P 1'
#
loop_
_entity.id
_entity.type
_entity.pdbx_description
1 polymer ?
#
loop_
_entity_poly.entity_id
_entity_poly.type
_entity_poly.pdbx_seq_one_letter_code
_entity_poly.pdbx_strand_id
1 'polypeptide(L)'
;MVIELSYESNDFDGVSITNVIQLSPNGIVKQHYKVCAHKEVKGLKILQGVNHVMSNGFLPYDHQIIEMKHYELYGISHYNFEKLSENWLFSTSKDTTKALTWPKDYKPIYKDFCINFEHNIGTVMPEDIKETKPIMVALNTFTNWREFRNYATGQKHSKYINEVDDIEVTVNNTNPFTNHELSVIIKEHKQHNLKGEFSLHTNESVEQVKKKLIEEDGKKETVLNMTLPKNFINDVFTISLDLPAKHTQKKQMVFKTTNQSISTTKIKDGKQDVLIADNGLMTIKSCPSFSPALFSLNYKNREWLDTSYPTPKPKSWFNPYVGGIMSSPEELQLRTILQEDIKGRFVTKVDSKGNEWQGIKTEFSVTGNDEFRGLIIHEYYLMLPGVPVLCHTAKVANYSGKLFSKDYFEAASFFTITGDDYVIARDKQGEKQYYKVGSQAVDFFTQGSILFGNENREEHIQVVSNKFLKSNIMMINPNDNACYNSEPLTIPNGDSLFTAPVFYLFTESFIEEDYMKDLVSINFNV
;
A
#
# COMPACT_ATOMS: atom_id res chain seq x y z
N MET A 1 -32.82 -1.06 -22.65
CA MET A 1 -33.67 -0.06 -23.34
C MET A 1 -32.81 0.64 -24.39
N VAL A 2 -33.34 0.89 -25.59
CA VAL A 2 -32.67 1.69 -26.63
C VAL A 2 -33.54 2.91 -26.91
N ILE A 3 -32.93 4.10 -26.89
CA ILE A 3 -33.55 5.37 -27.25
C ILE A 3 -32.84 5.88 -28.50
N GLU A 4 -33.60 6.22 -29.53
CA GLU A 4 -33.08 6.85 -30.74
C GLU A 4 -33.69 8.25 -30.88
N LEU A 5 -32.84 9.26 -31.05
CA LEU A 5 -33.23 10.65 -31.24
C LEU A 5 -32.66 11.14 -32.56
N SER A 6 -33.53 11.42 -33.54
CA SER A 6 -33.12 11.86 -34.88
C SER A 6 -33.26 13.37 -35.02
N TYR A 7 -32.25 13.99 -35.63
CA TYR A 7 -32.16 15.42 -35.85
C TYR A 7 -31.74 15.68 -37.30
N GLU A 8 -32.35 16.68 -37.93
CA GLU A 8 -31.90 17.21 -39.22
C GLU A 8 -30.80 18.25 -38.99
N SER A 9 -29.75 18.21 -39.81
CA SER A 9 -28.66 19.18 -39.72
C SER A 9 -29.06 20.52 -40.31
N ASN A 10 -28.85 21.60 -39.54
CA ASN A 10 -28.98 22.97 -40.07
C ASN A 10 -27.75 23.40 -40.89
N ASP A 11 -26.60 22.73 -40.67
CA ASP A 11 -25.33 23.08 -41.31
C ASP A 11 -25.11 22.31 -42.63
N PHE A 12 -25.72 21.13 -42.76
CA PHE A 12 -25.61 20.27 -43.94
C PHE A 12 -26.99 19.84 -44.46
N ASP A 13 -27.44 20.47 -45.54
CA ASP A 13 -28.74 20.16 -46.17
C ASP A 13 -28.88 18.67 -46.53
N GLY A 14 -29.97 18.06 -46.06
CA GLY A 14 -30.29 16.66 -46.29
C GLY A 14 -29.44 15.66 -45.52
N VAL A 15 -28.74 16.08 -44.46
CA VAL A 15 -28.06 15.19 -43.51
C VAL A 15 -28.88 15.04 -42.24
N SER A 16 -29.18 13.81 -41.87
CA SER A 16 -29.80 13.47 -40.59
C SER A 16 -28.83 12.70 -39.69
N ILE A 17 -28.90 13.02 -38.40
CA ILE A 17 -28.07 12.41 -37.36
C ILE A 17 -29.00 11.79 -36.33
N THR A 18 -28.86 10.49 -36.10
CA THR A 18 -29.57 9.77 -35.04
C THR A 18 -28.62 9.49 -33.88
N ASN A 19 -28.90 10.05 -32.71
CA ASN A 19 -28.24 9.71 -31.46
C ASN A 19 -28.86 8.44 -30.87
N VAL A 20 -28.08 7.36 -30.79
CA VAL A 20 -28.53 6.07 -30.30
C VAL A 20 -27.96 5.84 -28.90
N ILE A 21 -28.84 5.77 -27.90
CA ILE A 21 -28.51 5.58 -26.50
C ILE A 21 -29.05 4.22 -26.04
N GLN A 22 -28.15 3.31 -25.68
CA GLN A 22 -28.49 2.00 -25.13
C GLN A 22 -28.21 1.98 -23.63
N LEU A 23 -29.28 1.86 -22.82
CA LEU A 23 -29.21 1.69 -21.37
C LEU A 23 -29.38 0.21 -21.00
N SER A 24 -28.41 -0.29 -20.23
CA SER A 24 -28.39 -1.64 -19.67
C SER A 24 -28.84 -1.64 -18.19
N PRO A 25 -29.47 -2.72 -17.68
CA PRO A 25 -29.97 -2.78 -16.30
C PRO A 25 -28.88 -2.60 -15.22
N ASN A 26 -27.63 -2.88 -15.55
CA ASN A 26 -26.49 -2.74 -14.65
C ASN A 26 -25.90 -1.33 -14.58
N GLY A 27 -26.58 -0.31 -15.13
CA GLY A 27 -26.11 1.08 -15.09
C GLY A 27 -25.15 1.48 -16.20
N ILE A 28 -24.92 0.62 -17.21
CA ILE A 28 -24.11 0.95 -18.38
C ILE A 28 -24.96 1.63 -19.45
N VAL A 29 -24.49 2.79 -19.91
CA VAL A 29 -25.00 3.55 -21.05
C VAL A 29 -23.98 3.50 -22.18
N LYS A 30 -24.40 3.08 -23.37
CA LYS A 30 -23.61 3.20 -24.60
C LYS A 30 -24.26 4.21 -25.53
N GLN A 31 -23.46 5.11 -26.07
CA GLN A 31 -23.93 6.16 -26.98
C GLN A 31 -23.10 6.14 -28.27
N HIS A 32 -23.77 6.12 -29.42
CA HIS A 32 -23.17 6.32 -30.73
C HIS A 32 -24.11 7.11 -31.64
N TYR A 33 -23.61 7.54 -32.79
CA TYR A 33 -24.40 8.21 -33.81
C TYR A 33 -24.54 7.35 -35.06
N LYS A 34 -25.72 7.40 -35.67
CA LYS A 34 -25.96 7.00 -37.06
C LYS A 34 -26.11 8.26 -37.90
N VAL A 35 -25.52 8.27 -39.08
CA VAL A 35 -25.51 9.42 -39.99
C VAL A 35 -26.02 8.96 -41.34
N CYS A 36 -27.03 9.65 -41.84
CA CYS A 36 -27.62 9.42 -43.14
C CYS A 36 -27.57 10.72 -43.95
N ALA A 37 -27.44 10.61 -45.27
CA ALA A 37 -27.52 11.76 -46.16
C ALA A 37 -28.42 11.45 -47.37
N HIS A 38 -29.19 12.44 -47.81
CA HIS A 38 -29.99 12.38 -49.05
C HIS A 38 -29.17 12.77 -50.29
N LYS A 39 -27.99 13.36 -50.09
CA LYS A 39 -27.05 13.78 -51.13
C LYS A 39 -25.63 13.40 -50.70
N GLU A 40 -24.70 13.32 -51.64
CA GLU A 40 -23.29 13.07 -51.31
C GLU A 40 -22.73 14.22 -50.46
N VAL A 41 -22.22 13.90 -49.26
CA VAL A 41 -21.55 14.85 -48.37
C VAL A 41 -20.14 14.34 -48.07
N LYS A 42 -19.13 15.18 -48.30
CA LYS A 42 -17.72 14.84 -48.12
C LYS A 42 -17.15 15.45 -46.86
N GLY A 43 -16.22 14.73 -46.22
CA GLY A 43 -15.43 15.24 -45.11
C GLY A 43 -16.25 15.54 -43.85
N LEU A 44 -17.38 14.83 -43.66
CA LEU A 44 -18.25 15.06 -42.53
C LEU A 44 -17.57 14.60 -41.23
N LYS A 45 -17.69 15.44 -40.19
CA LYS A 45 -17.19 15.17 -38.84
C LYS A 45 -18.29 15.44 -37.83
N ILE A 46 -18.32 14.64 -36.76
CA ILE A 46 -19.23 14.83 -35.64
C ILE A 46 -18.42 15.01 -34.36
N LEU A 47 -18.75 16.02 -33.57
CA LEU A 47 -18.18 16.23 -32.25
C LEU A 47 -19.15 15.70 -31.20
N GLN A 48 -18.79 14.62 -30.50
CA GLN A 48 -19.58 14.06 -29.41
C GLN A 48 -19.05 14.55 -28.07
N GLY A 49 -19.80 15.44 -27.40
CA GLY A 49 -19.49 15.87 -26.03
C GLY A 49 -20.09 14.94 -24.99
N VAL A 50 -19.28 14.55 -24.00
CA VAL A 50 -19.71 13.81 -22.80
C VAL A 50 -19.35 14.63 -21.57
N ASN A 51 -20.37 14.93 -20.76
CA ASN A 51 -20.15 15.55 -19.47
C ASN A 51 -19.71 14.48 -18.45
N HIS A 52 -18.46 14.56 -18.02
CA HIS A 52 -17.90 13.68 -17.00
C HIS A 52 -17.14 14.51 -15.97
N VAL A 53 -17.82 14.79 -14.86
CA VAL A 53 -17.23 15.55 -13.76
C VAL A 53 -16.31 14.64 -12.93
N MET A 54 -15.09 15.11 -12.70
CA MET A 54 -14.08 14.39 -11.91
C MET A 54 -14.16 14.82 -10.44
N SER A 55 -14.89 14.05 -9.64
CA SER A 55 -14.83 14.09 -8.17
C SER A 55 -14.01 12.89 -7.71
N ASN A 56 -12.97 13.06 -6.90
CA ASN A 56 -12.08 11.95 -6.48
C ASN A 56 -11.75 11.04 -7.67
N GLY A 57 -11.20 11.67 -8.70
CA GLY A 57 -11.11 11.13 -10.05
C GLY A 57 -9.81 10.36 -10.27
N PHE A 58 -9.84 9.37 -11.14
CA PHE A 58 -8.69 8.57 -11.56
C PHE A 58 -8.56 8.64 -13.07
N LEU A 59 -7.36 8.98 -13.54
CA LEU A 59 -7.04 9.04 -14.96
C LEU A 59 -5.69 8.37 -15.27
N PRO A 60 -5.60 7.58 -16.36
CA PRO A 60 -4.37 6.95 -16.81
C PRO A 60 -3.52 7.96 -17.61
N TYR A 61 -2.49 8.54 -17.01
CA TYR A 61 -1.72 9.66 -17.56
C TYR A 61 -0.21 9.38 -17.52
N ASP A 62 0.50 9.54 -18.65
CA ASP A 62 1.94 9.26 -18.78
C ASP A 62 2.36 7.90 -18.16
N HIS A 63 1.56 6.85 -18.41
CA HIS A 63 1.74 5.47 -17.91
C HIS A 63 1.61 5.29 -16.38
N GLN A 64 1.04 6.28 -15.68
CA GLN A 64 0.69 6.24 -14.26
C GLN A 64 -0.82 6.44 -14.08
N ILE A 65 -1.35 6.18 -12.89
CA ILE A 65 -2.73 6.56 -12.53
C ILE A 65 -2.66 7.81 -11.66
N ILE A 66 -3.17 8.93 -12.16
CA ILE A 66 -3.27 10.15 -11.38
C ILE A 66 -4.58 10.12 -10.59
N GLU A 67 -4.49 10.35 -9.28
CA GLU A 67 -5.61 10.54 -8.36
C GLU A 67 -5.84 12.04 -8.15
N MET A 68 -7.01 12.50 -8.56
CA MET A 68 -7.49 13.86 -8.32
C MET A 68 -8.24 13.88 -6.99
N LYS A 69 -7.51 14.10 -5.91
CA LYS A 69 -8.11 14.26 -4.57
C LYS A 69 -8.91 15.54 -4.55
N HIS A 70 -10.16 15.44 -4.10
CA HIS A 70 -11.15 16.52 -4.00
C HIS A 70 -11.89 16.88 -5.30
N TYR A 71 -13.02 17.55 -5.10
CA TYR A 71 -13.87 18.04 -6.16
C TYR A 71 -13.33 19.36 -6.70
N GLU A 72 -12.78 19.33 -7.91
CA GLU A 72 -12.44 20.54 -8.68
C GLU A 72 -13.33 20.58 -9.93
N LEU A 73 -14.28 21.51 -9.98
CA LEU A 73 -15.23 21.69 -11.11
C LEU A 73 -14.54 21.70 -12.49
N TYR A 74 -13.32 22.23 -12.55
CA TYR A 74 -12.52 22.34 -13.78
C TYR A 74 -11.23 21.52 -13.74
N GLY A 75 -11.08 20.63 -12.75
CA GLY A 75 -9.81 19.94 -12.50
C GLY A 75 -9.29 19.17 -13.71
N ILE A 76 -10.18 18.51 -14.46
CA ILE A 76 -9.80 17.73 -15.64
C ILE A 76 -9.33 18.60 -16.82
N SER A 77 -9.79 19.85 -16.90
CA SER A 77 -9.39 20.80 -17.95
C SER A 77 -7.90 21.17 -17.89
N HIS A 78 -7.28 20.96 -16.73
CA HIS A 78 -5.87 21.25 -16.51
C HIS A 78 -4.93 20.15 -16.98
N TYR A 79 -5.42 19.04 -17.55
CA TYR A 79 -4.59 17.94 -18.05
C TYR A 79 -4.48 17.96 -19.57
N ASN A 80 -3.33 17.52 -20.11
CA ASN A 80 -3.19 17.29 -21.54
C ASN A 80 -3.72 15.89 -21.91
N PHE A 81 -4.88 15.84 -22.57
CA PHE A 81 -5.50 14.57 -22.95
C PHE A 81 -4.65 13.74 -23.94
N GLU A 82 -3.67 14.34 -24.62
CA GLU A 82 -2.70 13.59 -25.44
C GLU A 82 -1.79 12.66 -24.63
N LYS A 83 -1.63 12.95 -23.33
CA LYS A 83 -0.84 12.14 -22.40
C LYS A 83 -1.64 11.02 -21.75
N LEU A 84 -2.93 10.88 -22.08
CA LEU A 84 -3.71 9.74 -21.62
C LEU A 84 -3.14 8.45 -22.20
N SER A 85 -2.69 7.57 -21.31
CA SER A 85 -2.04 6.30 -21.67
C SER A 85 -3.04 5.15 -21.86
N GLU A 86 -4.26 5.31 -21.34
CA GLU A 86 -5.36 4.37 -21.54
C GLU A 86 -6.68 5.12 -21.82
N ASN A 87 -7.67 4.40 -22.34
CA ASN A 87 -8.91 4.93 -22.90
C ASN A 87 -10.08 4.91 -21.89
N TRP A 88 -9.82 5.34 -20.65
CA TRP A 88 -10.82 5.34 -19.59
C TRP A 88 -10.59 6.46 -18.56
N LEU A 89 -11.66 6.84 -17.86
CA LEU A 89 -11.67 7.74 -16.70
C LEU A 89 -12.65 7.19 -15.66
N PHE A 90 -12.35 7.41 -14.38
CA PHE A 90 -13.21 6.99 -13.28
C PHE A 90 -13.35 8.10 -12.25
N SER A 91 -14.51 8.25 -11.63
CA SER A 91 -14.73 9.20 -10.55
C SER A 91 -15.63 8.62 -9.48
N THR A 92 -15.39 9.06 -8.24
CA THR A 92 -16.13 8.61 -7.07
C THR A 92 -16.67 9.79 -6.27
N SER A 93 -17.88 9.61 -5.77
CA SER A 93 -18.49 10.50 -4.78
C SER A 93 -19.03 9.63 -3.66
N LYS A 94 -19.49 10.25 -2.57
CA LYS A 94 -19.93 9.56 -1.35
C LYS A 94 -20.85 8.35 -1.63
N ASP A 95 -21.77 8.49 -2.58
CA ASP A 95 -22.79 7.48 -2.87
C ASP A 95 -22.85 7.07 -4.35
N THR A 96 -21.95 7.58 -5.21
CA THR A 96 -21.99 7.24 -6.64
C THR A 96 -20.61 7.07 -7.27
N THR A 97 -20.49 6.09 -8.17
CA THR A 97 -19.35 5.91 -9.06
C THR A 97 -19.75 6.24 -10.49
N LYS A 98 -18.85 6.90 -11.22
CA LYS A 98 -19.02 7.18 -12.64
C LYS A 98 -17.77 6.75 -13.39
N ALA A 99 -17.97 6.13 -14.53
CA ALA A 99 -16.88 5.64 -15.36
C ALA A 99 -17.13 6.03 -16.82
N LEU A 100 -16.08 6.37 -17.55
CA LEU A 100 -16.14 6.71 -18.97
C LEU A 100 -15.06 5.91 -19.70
N THR A 101 -15.41 5.25 -20.79
CA THR A 101 -14.44 4.61 -21.70
C THR A 101 -14.85 4.81 -23.14
N TRP A 102 -13.86 4.85 -24.01
CA TRP A 102 -14.01 5.07 -25.45
C TRP A 102 -13.11 4.12 -26.25
N PRO A 103 -13.33 3.95 -27.56
CA PRO A 103 -12.44 3.23 -28.45
C PRO A 103 -11.01 3.79 -28.47
N LYS A 104 -9.99 2.91 -28.45
CA LYS A 104 -8.57 3.31 -28.34
C LYS A 104 -8.07 4.21 -29.47
N ASP A 105 -8.72 4.18 -30.63
CA ASP A 105 -8.40 5.01 -31.78
C ASP A 105 -8.88 6.46 -31.65
N TYR A 106 -9.68 6.79 -30.63
CA TYR A 106 -10.16 8.15 -30.40
C TYR A 106 -9.25 8.93 -29.44
N LYS A 107 -9.00 10.18 -29.81
CA LYS A 107 -8.25 11.16 -29.02
C LYS A 107 -9.22 12.17 -28.44
N PRO A 108 -9.58 12.06 -27.15
CA PRO A 108 -10.45 13.04 -26.51
C PRO A 108 -9.80 14.42 -26.43
N ILE A 109 -10.63 15.46 -26.47
CA ILE A 109 -10.24 16.85 -26.18
C ILE A 109 -11.20 17.45 -25.15
N TYR A 110 -10.71 18.31 -24.26
CA TYR A 110 -11.58 19.05 -23.36
C TYR A 110 -11.98 20.39 -23.99
N LYS A 111 -13.29 20.59 -24.21
CA LYS A 111 -13.85 21.79 -24.83
C LYS A 111 -15.28 21.99 -24.36
N ASP A 112 -15.73 23.24 -24.20
CA ASP A 112 -17.12 23.57 -23.85
C ASP A 112 -17.62 22.81 -22.61
N PHE A 113 -16.75 22.71 -21.60
CA PHE A 113 -16.95 21.98 -20.33
C PHE A 113 -17.25 20.48 -20.47
N CYS A 114 -16.97 19.88 -21.63
CA CYS A 114 -17.17 18.48 -21.92
C CYS A 114 -15.88 17.80 -22.40
N ILE A 115 -15.84 16.47 -22.24
CA ILE A 115 -14.87 15.63 -22.95
C ILE A 115 -15.47 15.34 -24.32
N ASN A 116 -14.80 15.80 -25.37
CA ASN A 116 -15.29 15.69 -26.73
C ASN A 116 -14.50 14.66 -27.53
N PHE A 117 -15.21 13.91 -28.36
CA PHE A 117 -14.66 12.95 -29.31
C PHE A 117 -15.01 13.40 -30.72
N GLU A 118 -14.00 13.69 -31.54
CA GLU A 118 -14.20 13.99 -32.96
C GLU A 118 -14.26 12.66 -33.75
N HIS A 119 -15.41 12.42 -34.37
CA HIS A 119 -15.67 11.27 -35.23
C HIS A 119 -15.52 11.69 -36.69
N ASN A 120 -14.56 11.10 -37.40
CA ASN A 120 -14.42 11.31 -38.84
C ASN A 120 -15.34 10.32 -39.58
N ILE A 121 -16.47 10.83 -40.09
CA ILE A 121 -17.45 10.03 -40.85
C ILE A 121 -16.99 9.86 -42.31
N GLY A 122 -16.22 10.83 -42.83
CA GLY A 122 -15.72 10.85 -44.19
C GLY A 122 -16.81 11.22 -45.20
N THR A 123 -16.87 10.51 -46.32
CA THR A 123 -17.92 10.70 -47.34
C THR A 123 -19.14 9.86 -47.02
N VAL A 124 -20.34 10.45 -47.04
CA VAL A 124 -21.63 9.75 -46.92
C VAL A 124 -22.34 9.86 -48.28
N MET A 125 -22.63 8.74 -48.93
CA MET A 125 -23.39 8.73 -50.18
C MET A 125 -24.90 8.79 -49.88
N PRO A 126 -25.73 9.12 -50.89
CA PRO A 126 -27.18 9.00 -50.74
C PRO A 126 -27.57 7.59 -50.27
N GLU A 127 -28.46 7.49 -49.29
CA GLU A 127 -28.93 6.24 -48.68
C GLU A 127 -27.89 5.45 -47.87
N ASP A 128 -26.64 5.93 -47.76
CA ASP A 128 -25.66 5.33 -46.84
C ASP A 128 -26.02 5.65 -45.39
N ILE A 129 -25.88 4.64 -44.52
CA ILE A 129 -25.91 4.82 -43.06
C ILE A 129 -24.51 4.55 -42.52
N LYS A 130 -23.88 5.58 -41.95
CA LYS A 130 -22.59 5.44 -41.26
C LYS A 130 -22.76 5.53 -39.76
N GLU A 131 -22.07 4.66 -39.03
CA GLU A 131 -22.14 4.60 -37.57
C GLU A 131 -20.81 4.94 -36.92
N THR A 132 -20.86 5.71 -35.83
CA THR A 132 -19.70 5.90 -34.96
C THR A 132 -19.53 4.70 -34.03
N LYS A 133 -18.30 4.45 -33.55
CA LYS A 133 -18.11 3.48 -32.46
C LYS A 133 -18.69 4.06 -31.16
N PRO A 134 -19.21 3.21 -30.26
CA PRO A 134 -19.87 3.68 -29.05
C PRO A 134 -18.89 4.21 -28.02
N ILE A 135 -19.26 5.32 -27.39
CA ILE A 135 -18.71 5.79 -26.11
C ILE A 135 -19.55 5.20 -24.98
N MET A 136 -18.91 4.74 -23.91
CA MET A 136 -19.60 4.09 -22.81
C MET A 136 -19.43 4.87 -21.50
N VAL A 137 -20.55 5.12 -20.84
CA VAL A 137 -20.61 5.64 -19.47
C VAL A 137 -21.18 4.55 -18.56
N ALA A 138 -20.57 4.33 -17.41
CA ALA A 138 -21.11 3.45 -16.38
C ALA A 138 -21.44 4.25 -15.13
N LEU A 139 -22.61 4.02 -14.56
CA LEU A 139 -23.10 4.68 -13.34
C LEU A 139 -23.39 3.61 -12.29
N ASN A 140 -22.68 3.65 -11.17
CA ASN A 140 -22.81 2.68 -10.07
C ASN A 140 -22.65 1.21 -10.49
N THR A 141 -21.95 0.95 -11.60
CA THR A 141 -21.69 -0.41 -12.10
C THR A 141 -20.43 -1.00 -11.47
N PHE A 142 -19.38 -0.19 -11.32
CA PHE A 142 -18.07 -0.61 -10.84
C PHE A 142 -17.78 0.00 -9.48
N THR A 143 -17.19 -0.77 -8.58
CA THR A 143 -16.91 -0.34 -7.21
C THR A 143 -15.67 0.54 -7.10
N ASN A 144 -14.69 0.32 -7.98
CA ASN A 144 -13.43 1.04 -7.98
C ASN A 144 -12.83 1.12 -9.40
N TRP A 145 -11.83 1.99 -9.56
CA TRP A 145 -11.19 2.24 -10.85
C TRP A 145 -10.44 1.01 -11.40
N ARG A 146 -9.95 0.11 -10.55
CA ARG A 146 -9.20 -1.09 -10.99
C ARG A 146 -10.11 -2.09 -11.68
N GLU A 147 -11.28 -2.30 -11.11
CA GLU A 147 -12.35 -3.11 -11.71
C GLU A 147 -12.74 -2.54 -13.08
N PHE A 148 -12.96 -1.22 -13.15
CA PHE A 148 -13.30 -0.55 -14.39
C PHE A 148 -12.18 -0.59 -15.43
N ARG A 149 -10.92 -0.38 -15.02
CA ARG A 149 -9.75 -0.50 -15.89
C ARG A 149 -9.64 -1.89 -16.49
N ASN A 150 -9.81 -2.94 -15.69
CA ASN A 150 -9.79 -4.32 -16.19
C ASN A 150 -10.87 -4.54 -17.26
N TYR A 151 -12.06 -3.98 -17.05
CA TYR A 151 -13.13 -3.98 -18.05
C TYR A 151 -12.73 -3.20 -19.33
N ALA A 152 -12.25 -1.96 -19.18
CA ALA A 152 -11.92 -1.08 -20.31
C ALA A 152 -10.72 -1.57 -21.13
N THR A 153 -9.76 -2.23 -20.49
CA THR A 153 -8.52 -2.73 -21.12
C THR A 153 -8.62 -4.19 -21.57
N GLY A 154 -9.58 -4.95 -21.06
CA GLY A 154 -9.71 -6.39 -21.28
C GLY A 154 -8.69 -7.26 -20.53
N GLN A 155 -7.99 -6.70 -19.54
CA GLN A 155 -6.97 -7.41 -18.76
C GLN A 155 -7.54 -7.90 -17.42
N LYS A 156 -7.50 -9.21 -17.15
CA LYS A 156 -8.07 -9.81 -15.92
C LYS A 156 -7.17 -9.68 -14.67
N HIS A 157 -5.88 -9.40 -14.85
CA HIS A 157 -4.90 -9.27 -13.77
C HIS A 157 -3.90 -8.19 -14.13
N SER A 158 -4.33 -6.93 -14.08
CA SER A 158 -3.39 -5.84 -14.30
C SER A 158 -2.36 -5.79 -13.16
N LYS A 159 -1.08 -5.65 -13.52
CA LYS A 159 -0.01 -5.37 -12.54
C LYS A 159 -0.45 -4.19 -11.67
N TYR A 160 -0.17 -4.25 -10.37
CA TYR A 160 -0.41 -3.13 -9.47
C TYR A 160 0.22 -1.86 -10.07
N ILE A 161 -0.58 -0.83 -10.30
CA ILE A 161 -0.11 0.49 -10.73
C ILE A 161 -0.33 1.44 -9.57
N ASN A 162 0.73 2.18 -9.24
CA ASN A 162 0.68 3.18 -8.19
C ASN A 162 -0.23 4.34 -8.60
N GLU A 163 -1.05 4.77 -7.65
CA GLU A 163 -1.82 6.02 -7.71
C GLU A 163 -0.89 7.16 -7.30
N VAL A 164 -0.92 8.26 -8.04
CA VAL A 164 -0.07 9.43 -7.82
C VAL A 164 -0.95 10.67 -7.73
N ASP A 165 -0.70 11.54 -6.76
CA ASP A 165 -1.46 12.77 -6.57
C ASP A 165 -1.25 13.75 -7.75
N ASP A 166 -2.20 14.66 -7.96
CA ASP A 166 -2.08 15.74 -8.95
C ASP A 166 -0.79 16.56 -8.77
N ILE A 167 -0.44 16.81 -7.51
CA ILE A 167 0.87 17.27 -7.08
C ILE A 167 1.54 16.14 -6.32
N GLU A 168 2.47 15.48 -7.00
CA GLU A 168 3.22 14.36 -6.46
C GLU A 168 4.30 14.87 -5.50
N VAL A 169 4.34 14.30 -4.30
CA VAL A 169 5.41 14.53 -3.33
C VAL A 169 6.09 13.20 -3.05
N THR A 170 7.35 13.07 -3.46
CA THR A 170 8.13 11.85 -3.30
C THR A 170 9.32 12.11 -2.39
N VAL A 171 9.33 11.43 -1.25
CA VAL A 171 10.41 11.50 -0.26
C VAL A 171 11.37 10.36 -0.54
N ASN A 172 12.63 10.66 -0.83
CA ASN A 172 13.71 9.70 -1.04
C ASN A 172 13.32 8.54 -1.98
N ASN A 173 12.67 8.86 -3.11
CA ASN A 173 12.16 7.88 -4.06
C ASN A 173 11.27 6.79 -3.44
N THR A 174 10.46 7.14 -2.44
CA THR A 174 9.58 6.22 -1.66
C THR A 174 10.33 5.18 -0.85
N ASN A 175 11.61 5.43 -0.54
CA ASN A 175 12.40 4.64 0.41
C ASN A 175 12.39 5.34 1.78
N PRO A 176 11.84 4.71 2.84
CA PRO A 176 11.79 5.32 4.16
C PRO A 176 13.16 5.41 4.85
N PHE A 177 14.22 4.82 4.27
CA PHE A 177 15.57 4.80 4.83
C PHE A 177 16.54 5.68 4.03
N THR A 178 17.33 6.49 4.73
CA THR A 178 18.44 7.27 4.15
C THR A 178 19.66 7.22 5.07
N ASN A 179 20.86 7.58 4.60
CA ASN A 179 22.09 7.59 5.42
C ASN A 179 22.44 9.00 5.95
N HIS A 180 22.26 10.05 5.15
CA HIS A 180 22.75 11.39 5.45
C HIS A 180 21.86 12.52 4.92
N GLU A 181 21.22 12.33 3.77
CA GLU A 181 20.46 13.37 3.09
C GLU A 181 19.04 12.93 2.80
N LEU A 182 18.10 13.84 3.02
CA LEU A 182 16.71 13.67 2.62
C LEU A 182 16.46 14.52 1.37
N SER A 183 16.04 13.87 0.29
CA SER A 183 15.59 14.52 -0.94
C SER A 183 14.08 14.41 -1.06
N VAL A 184 13.40 15.54 -1.21
CA VAL A 184 11.96 15.61 -1.46
C VAL A 184 11.74 16.20 -2.84
N ILE A 185 11.12 15.42 -3.73
CA ILE A 185 10.73 15.83 -5.07
C ILE A 185 9.26 16.22 -5.04
N ILE A 186 8.94 17.43 -5.50
CA ILE A 186 7.58 17.91 -5.67
C ILE A 186 7.36 18.12 -7.17
N LYS A 187 6.32 17.51 -7.74
CA LYS A 187 6.05 17.50 -9.19
C LYS A 187 4.59 17.82 -9.49
N GLU A 188 4.37 18.75 -10.40
CA GLU A 188 3.06 19.13 -10.93
C GLU A 188 2.77 18.37 -12.23
N HIS A 189 1.69 17.58 -12.23
CA HIS A 189 1.26 16.81 -13.39
C HIS A 189 0.29 17.58 -14.31
N LYS A 190 -0.37 18.63 -13.80
CA LYS A 190 -1.23 19.53 -14.60
C LYS A 190 -0.40 20.33 -15.61
N GLN A 191 -1.08 21.00 -16.55
CA GLN A 191 -0.46 21.74 -17.65
C GLN A 191 0.23 23.04 -17.23
N HIS A 192 -0.16 23.67 -16.11
CA HIS A 192 0.48 24.89 -15.62
C HIS A 192 1.78 24.61 -14.85
N ASN A 193 2.62 25.62 -14.63
CA ASN A 193 3.88 25.44 -13.93
C ASN A 193 3.67 25.33 -12.42
N LEU A 194 4.59 24.62 -11.76
CA LEU A 194 4.62 24.52 -10.31
C LEU A 194 4.98 25.89 -9.72
N LYS A 195 4.07 26.45 -8.91
CA LYS A 195 4.25 27.73 -8.21
C LYS A 195 3.76 27.65 -6.77
N GLY A 196 4.42 28.37 -5.87
CA GLY A 196 4.09 28.36 -4.45
C GLY A 196 5.32 28.43 -3.54
N GLU A 197 5.09 28.31 -2.24
CA GLU A 197 6.14 28.15 -1.23
C GLU A 197 6.10 26.72 -0.69
N PHE A 198 7.25 26.06 -0.70
CA PHE A 198 7.42 24.70 -0.25
C PHE A 198 8.37 24.69 0.94
N SER A 199 8.00 23.95 1.99
CA SER A 199 8.89 23.79 3.12
C SER A 199 8.90 22.38 3.68
N LEU A 200 10.05 22.03 4.25
CA LEU A 200 10.31 20.74 4.88
C LEU A 200 10.81 21.02 6.30
N HIS A 201 10.17 20.40 7.28
CA HIS A 201 10.62 20.45 8.68
C HIS A 201 10.33 19.13 9.39
N THR A 202 10.97 18.94 10.54
CA THR A 202 10.77 17.84 11.48
C THR A 202 9.99 18.31 12.71
N ASN A 203 9.62 17.40 13.61
CA ASN A 203 9.17 17.77 14.95
C ASN A 203 10.36 18.16 15.84
N GLU A 204 11.51 17.52 15.61
CA GLU A 204 12.79 17.94 16.22
C GLU A 204 13.33 19.23 15.60
N SER A 205 14.30 19.87 16.28
CA SER A 205 14.92 21.15 15.89
C SER A 205 15.86 21.06 14.67
N VAL A 206 15.44 20.41 13.58
CA VAL A 206 16.16 20.51 12.30
C VAL A 206 15.77 21.84 11.63
N GLU A 207 16.76 22.53 11.07
CA GLU A 207 16.52 23.77 10.34
C GLU A 207 15.55 23.55 9.19
N GLN A 208 14.50 24.37 9.16
CA GLN A 208 13.49 24.32 8.11
C GLN A 208 14.11 24.66 6.75
N VAL A 209 13.93 23.78 5.77
CA VAL A 209 14.28 24.06 4.38
C VAL A 209 13.08 24.68 3.70
N LYS A 210 13.28 25.81 3.01
CA LYS A 210 12.24 26.51 2.26
C LYS A 210 12.66 26.77 0.83
N LYS A 211 11.70 26.74 -0.08
CA LYS A 211 11.88 27.11 -1.48
C LYS A 211 10.62 27.73 -2.04
N LYS A 212 10.77 28.86 -2.73
CA LYS A 212 9.67 29.52 -3.42
C LYS A 212 9.87 29.38 -4.92
N LEU A 213 8.78 29.10 -5.65
CA LEU A 213 8.72 29.14 -7.10
C LEU A 213 7.64 30.10 -7.57
N ILE A 214 7.94 30.85 -8.61
CA ILE A 214 7.02 31.74 -9.32
C ILE A 214 6.69 31.15 -10.71
N GLU A 215 5.62 31.62 -11.35
CA GLU A 215 5.17 31.07 -12.64
C GLU A 215 6.25 31.20 -13.72
N GLU A 216 7.02 32.30 -13.69
CA GLU A 216 8.09 32.63 -14.63
C GLU A 216 9.27 31.65 -14.57
N ASP A 217 9.41 30.87 -13.49
CA ASP A 217 10.45 29.85 -13.38
C ASP A 217 10.25 28.72 -14.39
N GLY A 218 9.03 28.53 -14.91
CA GLY A 218 8.75 27.55 -15.96
C GLY A 218 8.94 26.08 -15.56
N LYS A 219 8.98 25.79 -14.25
CA LYS A 219 9.32 24.46 -13.72
C LYS A 219 8.08 23.60 -13.48
N LYS A 220 8.18 22.31 -13.81
CA LYS A 220 7.20 21.27 -13.43
C LYS A 220 7.55 20.55 -12.14
N GLU A 221 8.80 20.65 -11.73
CA GLU A 221 9.31 19.94 -10.57
C GLU A 221 10.30 20.79 -9.80
N THR A 222 10.43 20.47 -8.52
CA THR A 222 11.41 21.07 -7.64
C THR A 222 11.88 20.08 -6.60
N VAL A 223 13.13 20.22 -6.19
CA VAL A 223 13.74 19.40 -5.15
C VAL A 223 14.04 20.26 -3.92
N LEU A 224 13.69 19.74 -2.75
CA LEU A 224 14.13 20.20 -1.43
C LEU A 224 15.10 19.16 -0.87
N ASN A 225 16.33 19.58 -0.57
CA ASN A 225 17.33 18.73 0.07
C ASN A 225 17.56 19.19 1.50
N MET A 226 17.67 18.25 2.42
CA MET A 226 17.94 18.50 3.82
C MET A 226 19.02 17.53 4.31
N THR A 227 20.07 18.07 4.93
CA THR A 227 21.08 17.26 5.60
C THR A 227 20.58 16.92 7.00
N LEU A 228 20.60 15.63 7.33
CA LEU A 228 20.16 15.16 8.64
C LEU A 228 21.24 15.40 9.71
N PRO A 229 20.88 15.86 10.92
CA PRO A 229 21.81 15.97 12.03
C PRO A 229 22.57 14.66 12.30
N LYS A 230 23.77 14.74 12.88
CA LYS A 230 24.58 13.55 13.17
C LYS A 230 23.86 12.56 14.09
N ASN A 231 23.18 13.07 15.12
CA ASN A 231 22.43 12.32 16.12
C ASN A 231 20.99 11.97 15.73
N PHE A 232 20.53 12.36 14.54
CA PHE A 232 19.20 11.99 14.07
C PHE A 232 19.09 10.47 13.91
N ILE A 233 18.01 9.87 14.42
CA ILE A 233 17.71 8.44 14.25
C ILE A 233 16.49 8.27 13.33
N ASN A 234 15.37 8.91 13.70
CA ASN A 234 14.14 8.90 12.93
C ASN A 234 13.20 10.03 13.37
N ASP A 235 12.35 10.52 12.46
CA ASP A 235 11.25 11.43 12.79
C ASP A 235 10.21 11.44 11.66
N VAL A 236 9.04 12.01 11.96
CA VAL A 236 8.01 12.36 10.99
C VAL A 236 8.33 13.73 10.39
N PHE A 237 8.68 13.73 9.11
CA PHE A 237 8.86 14.94 8.33
C PHE A 237 7.51 15.49 7.91
N THR A 238 7.33 16.80 8.04
CA THR A 238 6.19 17.53 7.50
C THR A 238 6.66 18.33 6.27
N ILE A 239 6.05 18.02 5.13
CA ILE A 239 6.21 18.72 3.87
C ILE A 239 4.99 19.62 3.68
N SER A 240 5.18 20.93 3.77
CA SER A 240 4.13 21.92 3.56
C SER A 240 4.20 22.49 2.15
N LEU A 241 3.06 22.51 1.47
CA LEU A 241 2.89 23.04 0.12
C LEU A 241 1.88 24.18 0.21
N ASP A 242 2.38 25.41 0.14
CA ASP A 242 1.55 26.61 0.06
C ASP A 242 1.39 27.02 -1.41
N LEU A 243 0.31 26.52 -2.02
CA LEU A 243 -0.02 26.72 -3.43
C LEU A 243 -1.05 27.85 -3.54
N PRO A 244 -1.16 28.52 -4.71
CA PRO A 244 -2.04 29.69 -4.86
C PRO A 244 -3.51 29.49 -4.50
N ALA A 245 -4.03 28.26 -4.66
CA ALA A 245 -5.42 27.92 -4.39
C ALA A 245 -5.62 27.01 -3.16
N LYS A 246 -4.55 26.42 -2.62
CA LYS A 246 -4.65 25.45 -1.52
C LYS A 246 -3.35 25.41 -0.70
N HIS A 247 -3.51 25.31 0.62
CA HIS A 247 -2.45 24.87 1.50
C HIS A 247 -2.64 23.39 1.80
N THR A 248 -1.60 22.57 1.61
CA THR A 248 -1.64 21.15 1.97
C THR A 248 -0.37 20.72 2.67
N GLN A 249 -0.48 19.69 3.50
CA GLN A 249 0.63 19.10 4.22
C GLN A 249 0.67 17.60 3.97
N LYS A 250 1.87 17.08 3.78
CA LYS A 250 2.15 15.65 3.78
C LYS A 250 3.11 15.33 4.91
N LYS A 251 2.86 14.22 5.58
CA LYS A 251 3.72 13.73 6.65
C LYS A 251 4.27 12.36 6.30
N GLN A 252 5.55 12.12 6.59
CA GLN A 252 6.25 10.89 6.24
C GLN A 252 7.27 10.55 7.32
N MET A 253 7.23 9.31 7.81
CA MET A 253 8.23 8.75 8.70
C MET A 253 9.48 8.40 7.89
N VAL A 254 10.64 8.85 8.38
CA VAL A 254 11.95 8.59 7.77
C VAL A 254 12.93 8.12 8.84
N PHE A 255 13.76 7.15 8.47
CA PHE A 255 14.77 6.53 9.30
C PHE A 255 16.16 6.79 8.73
N LYS A 256 17.11 7.08 9.61
CA LYS A 256 18.51 7.19 9.24
C LYS A 256 19.25 5.89 9.54
N THR A 257 19.80 5.31 8.50
CA THR A 257 20.73 4.19 8.56
C THR A 257 22.13 4.67 8.91
N THR A 258 22.90 3.81 9.56
CA THR A 258 24.32 4.07 9.83
C THR A 258 25.21 3.26 8.90
N ASN A 259 26.49 3.64 8.80
CA ASN A 259 27.48 2.87 8.07
C ASN A 259 28.07 1.71 8.91
N GLN A 260 27.51 1.45 10.11
CA GLN A 260 27.95 0.34 10.95
C GLN A 260 27.41 -0.98 10.38
N SER A 261 28.16 -2.06 10.51
CA SER A 261 27.66 -3.39 10.16
C SER A 261 26.80 -3.95 11.29
N ILE A 262 25.80 -4.78 10.96
CA ILE A 262 25.10 -5.58 11.95
C ILE A 262 26.06 -6.64 12.49
N SER A 263 26.26 -6.67 13.81
CA SER A 263 27.08 -7.68 14.46
C SER A 263 26.30 -8.98 14.60
N THR A 264 26.89 -10.10 14.19
CA THR A 264 26.26 -11.42 14.29
C THR A 264 27.17 -12.38 15.05
N THR A 265 26.67 -12.98 16.13
CA THR A 265 27.44 -13.91 16.96
C THR A 265 26.62 -15.13 17.33
N LYS A 266 27.25 -16.30 17.29
CA LYS A 266 26.69 -17.54 17.82
C LYS A 266 27.33 -17.85 19.16
N ILE A 267 26.52 -17.98 20.21
CA ILE A 267 27.00 -18.33 21.56
C ILE A 267 26.39 -19.65 22.02
N LYS A 268 27.03 -20.30 22.99
CA LYS A 268 26.42 -21.41 23.72
C LYS A 268 25.78 -20.90 25.01
N ASP A 269 24.50 -21.21 25.17
CA ASP A 269 23.76 -21.01 26.41
C ASP A 269 23.35 -22.38 26.95
N GLY A 270 24.10 -22.86 27.96
CA GLY A 270 24.05 -24.25 28.39
C GLY A 270 24.40 -25.23 27.27
N LYS A 271 23.42 -26.02 26.83
CA LYS A 271 23.57 -27.00 25.72
C LYS A 271 23.03 -26.49 24.38
N GLN A 272 22.45 -25.30 24.37
CA GLN A 272 21.77 -24.74 23.21
C GLN A 272 22.64 -23.71 22.51
N ASP A 273 22.50 -23.66 21.19
CA ASP A 273 23.20 -22.71 20.34
C ASP A 273 22.28 -21.50 20.07
N VAL A 274 22.67 -20.33 20.56
CA VAL A 274 21.91 -19.08 20.42
C VAL A 274 22.53 -18.22 19.34
N LEU A 275 21.72 -17.82 18.36
CA LEU A 275 22.06 -16.84 17.34
C LEU A 275 21.70 -15.46 17.86
N ILE A 276 22.64 -14.51 17.78
CA ILE A 276 22.47 -13.13 18.21
C ILE A 276 22.81 -12.22 17.03
N ALA A 277 21.92 -11.28 16.71
CA ALA A 277 22.21 -10.19 15.78
C ALA A 277 21.95 -8.84 16.46
N ASP A 278 22.81 -7.85 16.20
CA ASP A 278 22.79 -6.54 16.84
C ASP A 278 23.03 -5.44 15.81
N ASN A 279 22.15 -4.44 15.75
CA ASN A 279 22.25 -3.34 14.78
C ASN A 279 22.75 -2.02 15.38
N GLY A 280 23.23 -2.01 16.62
CA GLY A 280 23.68 -0.84 17.37
C GLY A 280 22.59 -0.19 18.23
N LEU A 281 21.30 -0.47 17.97
CA LEU A 281 20.17 0.01 18.79
C LEU A 281 19.39 -1.13 19.43
N MET A 282 19.26 -2.24 18.71
CA MET A 282 18.50 -3.43 19.10
C MET A 282 19.36 -4.68 18.96
N THR A 283 19.09 -5.65 19.84
CA THR A 283 19.65 -7.00 19.77
C THR A 283 18.51 -8.01 19.66
N ILE A 284 18.60 -8.93 18.70
CA ILE A 284 17.63 -10.01 18.52
C ILE A 284 18.29 -11.37 18.75
N LYS A 285 17.53 -12.34 19.29
CA LYS A 285 18.03 -13.71 19.51
C LYS A 285 17.05 -14.79 19.07
N SER A 286 17.61 -15.87 18.54
CA SER A 286 16.89 -17.11 18.21
C SER A 286 17.69 -18.34 18.62
N CYS A 287 16.98 -19.41 18.97
CA CYS A 287 17.55 -20.69 19.35
C CYS A 287 16.78 -21.82 18.66
N PRO A 288 17.27 -22.34 17.51
CA PRO A 288 16.58 -23.38 16.74
C PRO A 288 16.28 -24.65 17.54
N SER A 289 17.12 -25.00 18.52
CA SER A 289 16.87 -26.16 19.39
C SER A 289 15.76 -25.94 20.43
N PHE A 290 15.29 -24.71 20.61
CA PHE A 290 14.18 -24.35 21.49
C PHE A 290 12.87 -24.20 20.71
N SER A 291 12.86 -23.38 19.65
CA SER A 291 11.70 -23.14 18.79
C SER A 291 12.14 -22.40 17.51
N PRO A 292 11.30 -22.31 16.45
CA PRO A 292 11.61 -21.47 15.30
C PRO A 292 11.44 -19.97 15.57
N ALA A 293 10.88 -19.58 16.72
CA ALA A 293 10.57 -18.20 17.03
C ALA A 293 11.82 -17.35 17.29
N LEU A 294 11.70 -16.04 17.09
CA LEU A 294 12.58 -15.06 17.72
C LEU A 294 12.14 -14.91 19.18
N PHE A 295 12.98 -15.33 20.13
CA PHE A 295 12.59 -15.38 21.54
C PHE A 295 12.98 -14.12 22.33
N SER A 296 13.84 -13.26 21.77
CA SER A 296 14.35 -12.05 22.43
C SER A 296 14.46 -10.91 21.43
N LEU A 297 13.93 -9.74 21.83
CA LEU A 297 14.10 -8.44 21.18
C LEU A 297 14.43 -7.44 22.27
N ASN A 298 15.71 -7.11 22.37
CA ASN A 298 16.20 -6.11 23.30
C ASN A 298 16.30 -4.75 22.62
N TYR A 299 15.77 -3.71 23.26
CA TYR A 299 15.96 -2.31 22.86
C TYR A 299 16.26 -1.47 24.09
N LYS A 300 17.32 -0.65 24.04
CA LYS A 300 17.83 0.14 25.18
C LYS A 300 17.95 -0.68 26.48
N ASN A 301 18.59 -1.85 26.42
CA ASN A 301 18.80 -2.78 27.54
C ASN A 301 17.53 -3.38 28.15
N ARG A 302 16.40 -3.34 27.44
CA ARG A 302 15.13 -3.91 27.90
C ARG A 302 14.65 -5.00 26.96
N GLU A 303 14.28 -6.14 27.53
CA GLU A 303 13.59 -7.20 26.80
C GLU A 303 12.12 -6.81 26.58
N TRP A 304 11.63 -7.02 25.36
CA TRP A 304 10.27 -6.68 24.96
C TRP A 304 9.40 -7.92 24.71
N LEU A 305 10.01 -9.07 24.43
CA LEU A 305 9.28 -10.29 24.14
C LEU A 305 9.09 -11.13 25.39
N ASP A 306 7.88 -11.63 25.55
CA ASP A 306 7.55 -12.63 26.56
C ASP A 306 7.88 -14.02 25.98
N THR A 307 8.63 -14.82 26.73
CA THR A 307 9.11 -16.12 26.27
C THR A 307 9.28 -17.11 27.43
N SER A 308 9.15 -18.40 27.12
CA SER A 308 9.51 -19.49 28.04
C SER A 308 10.93 -20.01 27.87
N TYR A 309 11.72 -19.44 26.94
CA TYR A 309 13.10 -19.83 26.71
C TYR A 309 13.84 -19.97 28.07
N PRO A 310 14.59 -21.09 28.30
CA PRO A 310 15.07 -22.05 27.30
C PRO A 310 14.21 -23.30 27.09
N THR A 311 13.05 -23.43 27.72
CA THR A 311 12.24 -24.66 27.67
C THR A 311 10.74 -24.37 27.48
N PRO A 312 10.07 -24.97 26.48
CA PRO A 312 8.63 -24.81 26.30
C PRO A 312 7.87 -25.26 27.55
N LYS A 313 6.90 -24.47 28.00
CA LYS A 313 6.10 -24.75 29.21
C LYS A 313 4.64 -24.34 28.99
N PRO A 314 3.66 -24.86 29.72
CA PRO A 314 2.30 -24.33 29.66
C PRO A 314 2.24 -22.88 30.16
N LYS A 315 1.44 -22.02 29.51
CA LYS A 315 1.10 -20.67 29.98
C LYS A 315 -0.30 -20.31 29.48
N SER A 316 -1.23 -20.04 30.40
CA SER A 316 -2.63 -19.72 30.07
C SER A 316 -3.26 -20.80 29.15
N TRP A 317 -3.85 -20.43 28.02
CA TRP A 317 -4.39 -21.35 27.02
C TRP A 317 -3.33 -21.98 26.09
N PHE A 318 -2.06 -21.54 26.16
CA PHE A 318 -0.98 -22.08 25.32
C PHE A 318 -0.29 -23.28 25.98
N ASN A 319 -0.30 -24.43 25.31
CA ASN A 319 0.41 -25.63 25.75
C ASN A 319 0.93 -26.50 24.57
N PRO A 320 2.21 -26.41 24.20
CA PRO A 320 3.26 -25.64 24.87
C PRO A 320 3.19 -24.13 24.57
N TYR A 321 3.78 -23.31 25.42
CA TYR A 321 4.06 -21.89 25.19
C TYR A 321 5.57 -21.70 24.96
N VAL A 322 5.93 -21.00 23.87
CA VAL A 322 7.30 -20.56 23.56
C VAL A 322 7.44 -19.04 23.60
N GLY A 323 6.36 -18.32 23.31
CA GLY A 323 6.35 -16.86 23.19
C GLY A 323 7.16 -16.35 21.99
N GLY A 324 7.62 -15.11 22.06
CA GLY A 324 8.43 -14.50 21.01
C GLY A 324 7.65 -14.06 19.76
N ILE A 325 8.28 -14.12 18.59
CA ILE A 325 7.68 -13.81 17.29
C ILE A 325 7.84 -15.02 16.36
N MET A 326 6.76 -15.53 15.77
CA MET A 326 6.79 -16.60 14.76
C MET A 326 5.58 -16.55 13.83
N SER A 327 5.68 -17.23 12.68
CA SER A 327 4.54 -17.44 11.81
C SER A 327 4.18 -18.90 11.61
N SER A 328 2.88 -19.16 11.39
CA SER A 328 2.36 -20.46 11.00
C SER A 328 0.95 -20.35 10.45
N PRO A 329 0.46 -21.38 9.72
CA PRO A 329 -0.98 -21.55 9.54
C PRO A 329 -1.66 -21.63 10.92
N GLU A 330 -2.83 -20.99 11.06
CA GLU A 330 -3.60 -20.96 12.33
C GLU A 330 -3.84 -22.38 12.89
N GLU A 331 -4.12 -23.35 12.01
CA GLU A 331 -4.47 -24.71 12.42
C GLU A 331 -3.24 -25.61 12.66
N LEU A 332 -2.03 -25.12 12.35
CA LEU A 332 -0.80 -25.88 12.59
C LEU A 332 -0.35 -25.72 14.05
N GLN A 333 -0.64 -26.74 14.85
CA GLN A 333 -0.29 -26.73 16.27
C GLN A 333 1.23 -26.62 16.51
N LEU A 334 1.62 -25.71 17.40
CA LEU A 334 3.01 -25.50 17.82
C LEU A 334 3.69 -26.79 18.30
N ARG A 335 2.97 -27.70 18.97
CA ARG A 335 3.51 -29.00 19.39
C ARG A 335 4.11 -29.79 18.21
N THR A 336 3.46 -29.73 17.05
CA THR A 336 3.93 -30.40 15.84
C THR A 336 5.19 -29.70 15.31
N ILE A 337 5.18 -28.37 15.27
CA ILE A 337 6.32 -27.56 14.82
C ILE A 337 7.57 -27.87 15.65
N LEU A 338 7.44 -28.01 16.98
CA LEU A 338 8.56 -28.30 17.89
C LEU A 338 9.13 -29.72 17.74
N GLN A 339 8.47 -30.61 16.99
CA GLN A 339 8.98 -31.94 16.67
C GLN A 339 9.76 -31.97 15.35
N GLU A 340 9.70 -30.89 14.56
CA GLU A 340 10.39 -30.80 13.28
C GLU A 340 11.88 -30.44 13.46
N ASP A 341 12.69 -30.71 12.43
CA ASP A 341 14.09 -30.26 12.36
C ASP A 341 14.14 -28.76 12.06
N ILE A 342 14.36 -27.96 13.10
CA ILE A 342 14.44 -26.50 13.01
C ILE A 342 15.90 -26.09 12.84
N LYS A 343 16.17 -25.32 11.80
CA LYS A 343 17.50 -24.76 11.50
C LYS A 343 17.50 -23.26 11.66
N GLY A 344 18.65 -22.70 12.02
CA GLY A 344 18.83 -21.25 12.08
C GLY A 344 20.19 -20.81 11.55
N ARG A 345 20.24 -19.65 10.91
CA ARG A 345 21.48 -19.04 10.39
C ARG A 345 21.33 -17.53 10.25
N PHE A 346 22.46 -16.82 10.14
CA PHE A 346 22.45 -15.43 9.73
C PHE A 346 22.15 -15.30 8.23
N VAL A 347 21.51 -14.21 7.84
CA VAL A 347 21.06 -13.98 6.47
C VAL A 347 21.10 -12.50 6.09
N THR A 348 21.26 -12.26 4.79
CA THR A 348 21.11 -10.94 4.15
C THR A 348 20.00 -11.02 3.10
N LYS A 349 19.15 -9.99 3.02
CA LYS A 349 18.05 -9.88 2.07
C LYS A 349 17.91 -8.46 1.54
N VAL A 350 17.83 -8.33 0.22
CA VAL A 350 17.53 -7.06 -0.44
C VAL A 350 16.03 -6.94 -0.61
N ASP A 351 15.47 -5.79 -0.26
CA ASP A 351 14.05 -5.52 -0.42
C ASP A 351 13.72 -4.84 -1.76
N SER A 352 12.42 -4.65 -2.02
CA SER A 352 11.90 -3.98 -3.21
C SER A 352 12.31 -2.52 -3.39
N LYS A 353 12.94 -1.89 -2.39
CA LYS A 353 13.44 -0.52 -2.40
C LYS A 353 14.98 -0.46 -2.46
N GLY A 354 15.64 -1.63 -2.55
CA GLY A 354 17.08 -1.75 -2.64
C GLY A 354 17.80 -1.71 -1.29
N ASN A 355 17.10 -1.76 -0.16
CA ASN A 355 17.74 -1.81 1.15
C ASN A 355 18.27 -3.22 1.42
N GLU A 356 19.51 -3.31 1.91
CA GLU A 356 20.12 -4.57 2.31
C GLU A 356 19.88 -4.82 3.80
N TRP A 357 18.92 -5.69 4.10
CA TRP A 357 18.59 -6.11 5.45
C TRP A 357 19.44 -7.29 5.90
N GLN A 358 19.84 -7.32 7.17
CA GLN A 358 20.58 -8.44 7.75
C GLN A 358 19.95 -8.89 9.06
N GLY A 359 20.09 -10.17 9.39
CA GLY A 359 19.55 -10.70 10.65
C GLY A 359 19.55 -12.22 10.71
N ILE A 360 18.50 -12.78 11.30
CA ILE A 360 18.38 -14.21 11.58
C ILE A 360 17.29 -14.82 10.71
N LYS A 361 17.60 -15.97 10.10
CA LYS A 361 16.63 -16.85 9.46
C LYS A 361 16.44 -18.09 10.32
N THR A 362 15.21 -18.50 10.57
CA THR A 362 14.89 -19.86 11.02
C THR A 362 14.10 -20.60 9.93
N GLU A 363 14.17 -21.92 9.90
CA GLU A 363 13.42 -22.71 8.94
C GLU A 363 13.07 -24.09 9.50
N PHE A 364 11.90 -24.60 9.10
CA PHE A 364 11.48 -25.96 9.38
C PHE A 364 10.61 -26.48 8.23
N SER A 365 10.56 -27.80 8.09
CA SER A 365 9.69 -28.49 7.12
C SER A 365 8.65 -29.27 7.88
N VAL A 366 7.39 -29.17 7.49
CA VAL A 366 6.31 -29.90 8.15
C VAL A 366 6.27 -31.34 7.64
N THR A 367 6.48 -32.29 8.53
CA THR A 367 6.47 -33.72 8.23
C THR A 367 5.42 -34.47 9.05
N GLY A 368 5.19 -34.05 10.29
CA GLY A 368 4.36 -34.71 11.30
C GLY A 368 2.86 -34.42 11.22
N ASN A 369 2.39 -33.58 10.29
CA ASN A 369 0.99 -33.22 10.13
C ASN A 369 0.49 -33.56 8.71
N ASP A 370 -0.54 -34.40 8.58
CA ASP A 370 -1.03 -34.86 7.26
C ASP A 370 -1.60 -33.73 6.39
N GLU A 371 -2.19 -32.69 6.98
CA GLU A 371 -2.75 -31.57 6.25
C GLU A 371 -1.65 -30.68 5.66
N PHE A 372 -0.61 -30.41 6.45
CA PHE A 372 0.45 -29.45 6.13
C PHE A 372 1.76 -30.10 5.66
N ARG A 373 1.80 -31.44 5.54
CA ARG A 373 2.98 -32.19 5.11
C ARG A 373 3.51 -31.65 3.78
N GLY A 374 4.81 -31.35 3.73
CA GLY A 374 5.47 -30.81 2.54
C GLY A 374 5.48 -29.28 2.46
N LEU A 375 4.92 -28.58 3.45
CA LEU A 375 5.19 -27.15 3.62
C LEU A 375 6.59 -26.93 4.21
N ILE A 376 7.27 -25.91 3.71
CA ILE A 376 8.52 -25.41 4.28
C ILE A 376 8.31 -23.94 4.64
N ILE A 377 8.57 -23.61 5.90
CA ILE A 377 8.42 -22.25 6.43
C ILE A 377 9.82 -21.72 6.73
N HIS A 378 10.12 -20.56 6.18
CA HIS A 378 11.34 -19.82 6.43
C HIS A 378 11.00 -18.48 7.08
N GLU A 379 11.28 -18.32 8.37
CA GLU A 379 11.12 -17.06 9.08
C GLU A 379 12.35 -16.17 8.85
N TYR A 380 12.13 -14.89 8.64
CA TYR A 380 13.17 -13.89 8.51
C TYR A 380 12.94 -12.78 9.54
N TYR A 381 13.91 -12.56 10.41
CA TYR A 381 13.97 -11.48 11.38
C TYR A 381 15.12 -10.56 11.00
N LEU A 382 14.76 -9.43 10.40
CA LEU A 382 15.65 -8.60 9.60
C LEU A 382 15.75 -7.19 10.19
N MET A 383 16.95 -6.64 10.26
CA MET A 383 17.22 -5.29 10.73
C MET A 383 18.05 -4.51 9.71
N LEU A 384 18.02 -3.19 9.82
CA LEU A 384 18.97 -2.28 9.17
C LEU A 384 19.90 -1.65 10.22
N PRO A 385 21.14 -1.30 9.88
CA PRO A 385 22.08 -0.68 10.81
C PRO A 385 21.58 0.64 11.42
N GLY A 386 21.57 0.72 12.76
CA GLY A 386 21.21 1.91 13.51
C GLY A 386 19.75 2.36 13.36
N VAL A 387 18.86 1.47 12.89
CA VAL A 387 17.44 1.76 12.71
C VAL A 387 16.61 1.04 13.78
N PRO A 388 15.67 1.71 14.47
CA PRO A 388 14.84 1.09 15.51
C PRO A 388 13.64 0.32 14.93
N VAL A 389 13.88 -0.47 13.87
CA VAL A 389 12.85 -1.26 13.17
C VAL A 389 13.33 -2.70 13.00
N LEU A 390 12.56 -3.64 13.56
CA LEU A 390 12.66 -5.06 13.20
C LEU A 390 11.62 -5.36 12.11
N CYS A 391 12.05 -5.99 11.04
CA CYS A 391 11.18 -6.53 9.98
C CYS A 391 11.04 -8.04 10.15
N HIS A 392 9.81 -8.53 10.22
CA HIS A 392 9.47 -9.95 10.22
C HIS A 392 8.69 -10.30 8.96
N THR A 393 9.13 -11.33 8.26
CA THR A 393 8.41 -11.92 7.11
C THR A 393 8.75 -13.40 7.04
N ALA A 394 7.88 -14.18 6.41
CA ALA A 394 8.04 -15.60 6.20
C ALA A 394 8.00 -15.91 4.70
N LYS A 395 8.93 -16.75 4.22
CA LYS A 395 8.78 -17.41 2.92
C LYS A 395 8.16 -18.78 3.13
N VAL A 396 7.00 -19.00 2.54
CA VAL A 396 6.30 -20.28 2.59
C VAL A 396 6.44 -20.97 1.25
N ALA A 397 7.00 -22.18 1.23
CA ALA A 397 7.10 -23.01 0.03
C ALA A 397 6.19 -24.23 0.17
N ASN A 398 5.43 -24.53 -0.89
CA ASN A 398 4.45 -25.61 -0.88
C ASN A 398 4.90 -26.76 -1.78
N TYR A 399 5.26 -27.89 -1.17
CA TYR A 399 5.55 -29.15 -1.85
C TYR A 399 4.65 -30.29 -1.35
N SER A 400 3.44 -29.95 -0.90
CA SER A 400 2.47 -30.91 -0.35
C SER A 400 1.79 -31.80 -1.40
N GLY A 401 2.02 -31.55 -2.69
CA GLY A 401 1.33 -32.24 -3.79
C GLY A 401 -0.06 -31.67 -4.09
N LYS A 402 -0.52 -30.64 -3.36
CA LYS A 402 -1.83 -29.99 -3.53
C LYS A 402 -1.70 -28.47 -3.47
N LEU A 403 -2.76 -27.76 -3.89
CA LEU A 403 -2.87 -26.32 -3.67
C LEU A 403 -2.93 -26.05 -2.16
N PHE A 404 -2.05 -25.18 -1.66
CA PHE A 404 -2.16 -24.63 -0.31
C PHE A 404 -3.03 -23.37 -0.39
N SER A 405 -4.15 -23.36 0.34
CA SER A 405 -5.06 -22.22 0.40
C SER A 405 -5.59 -22.11 1.83
N LYS A 406 -5.26 -21.02 2.51
CA LYS A 406 -5.68 -20.75 3.89
C LYS A 406 -6.13 -19.30 4.02
N ASP A 407 -7.20 -19.10 4.76
CA ASP A 407 -7.73 -17.76 5.05
C ASP A 407 -6.87 -17.04 6.10
N TYR A 408 -6.17 -17.79 6.96
CA TYR A 408 -5.36 -17.27 8.05
C TYR A 408 -3.99 -17.94 8.11
N PHE A 409 -2.98 -17.23 7.61
CA PHE A 409 -1.58 -17.45 7.96
C PHE A 409 -1.12 -16.31 8.87
N GLU A 410 -0.70 -16.66 10.08
CA GLU A 410 -0.58 -15.70 11.17
C GLU A 410 0.88 -15.43 11.49
N ALA A 411 1.22 -14.16 11.76
CA ALA A 411 2.40 -13.80 12.53
C ALA A 411 1.96 -13.49 13.96
N ALA A 412 2.37 -14.31 14.91
CA ALA A 412 2.07 -14.17 16.33
C ALA A 412 3.24 -13.52 17.06
N SER A 413 2.96 -12.51 17.88
CA SER A 413 3.94 -11.77 18.69
C SER A 413 3.49 -11.67 20.14
N PHE A 414 4.37 -12.02 21.08
CA PHE A 414 4.09 -12.03 22.51
C PHE A 414 4.97 -11.02 23.23
N PHE A 415 4.38 -10.03 23.90
CA PHE A 415 5.12 -8.97 24.59
C PHE A 415 5.14 -9.14 26.11
N THR A 416 6.15 -8.62 26.79
CA THR A 416 6.23 -8.63 28.26
C THR A 416 5.11 -7.80 28.88
N ILE A 417 4.52 -8.28 29.99
CA ILE A 417 3.54 -7.56 30.82
C ILE A 417 4.11 -7.34 32.22
N THR A 418 3.98 -6.11 32.73
CA THR A 418 4.50 -5.60 33.99
C THR A 418 3.47 -4.81 34.81
N GLY A 419 2.21 -4.72 34.35
CA GLY A 419 1.06 -4.18 35.10
C GLY A 419 0.72 -2.72 34.81
N ASP A 420 1.71 -1.90 34.44
CA ASP A 420 1.54 -0.50 33.99
C ASP A 420 1.56 -0.37 32.46
N ASP A 421 1.39 -1.49 31.75
CA ASP A 421 1.43 -1.53 30.30
C ASP A 421 0.06 -1.20 29.70
N TYR A 422 0.10 -0.63 28.51
CA TYR A 422 -1.09 -0.26 27.76
C TYR A 422 -0.92 -0.54 26.27
N VAL A 423 -2.06 -0.62 25.59
CA VAL A 423 -2.13 -0.78 24.14
C VAL A 423 -2.95 0.34 23.53
N ILE A 424 -2.44 0.96 22.47
CA ILE A 424 -3.18 1.92 21.64
C ILE A 424 -3.44 1.29 20.28
N ALA A 425 -4.69 1.31 19.85
CA ALA A 425 -5.12 0.89 18.51
C ALA A 425 -6.31 1.71 18.04
N ARG A 426 -6.58 1.72 16.73
CA ARG A 426 -7.80 2.33 16.19
C ARG A 426 -8.93 1.31 16.11
N ASP A 427 -10.14 1.71 16.49
CA ASP A 427 -11.34 0.90 16.31
C ASP A 427 -11.84 0.92 14.85
N LYS A 428 -12.99 0.28 14.60
CA LYS A 428 -13.60 0.20 13.26
C LYS A 428 -14.08 1.56 12.73
N GLN A 429 -14.30 2.54 13.60
CA GLN A 429 -14.66 3.91 13.24
C GLN A 429 -13.41 4.76 12.99
N GLY A 430 -12.22 4.22 13.28
CA GLY A 430 -10.96 4.91 13.15
C GLY A 430 -10.58 5.70 14.40
N GLU A 431 -11.32 5.63 15.50
CA GLU A 431 -11.00 6.36 16.73
C GLU A 431 -9.90 5.65 17.51
N LYS A 432 -8.99 6.42 18.11
CA LYS A 432 -7.92 5.85 18.96
C LYS A 432 -8.49 5.38 20.29
N GLN A 433 -8.24 4.12 20.61
CA GLN A 433 -8.63 3.48 21.86
C GLN A 433 -7.39 3.19 22.69
N TYR A 434 -7.53 3.31 24.01
CA TYR A 434 -6.48 3.04 25.00
C TYR A 434 -6.92 1.88 25.89
N TYR A 435 -6.19 0.78 25.85
CA TYR A 435 -6.47 -0.44 26.60
C TYR A 435 -5.41 -0.65 27.68
N LYS A 436 -5.82 -0.71 28.95
CA LYS A 436 -4.92 -1.08 30.05
C LYS A 436 -4.71 -2.59 30.07
N VAL A 437 -3.46 -3.02 30.05
CA VAL A 437 -3.09 -4.44 30.09
C VAL A 437 -3.14 -4.94 31.55
N GLY A 438 -3.46 -6.22 31.76
CA GLY A 438 -3.29 -6.86 33.07
C GLY A 438 -4.52 -6.91 33.97
N SER A 439 -5.62 -6.20 33.65
CA SER A 439 -6.79 -6.11 34.54
C SER A 439 -7.97 -7.01 34.14
N GLN A 440 -8.35 -7.00 32.86
CA GLN A 440 -9.44 -7.80 32.30
C GLN A 440 -9.01 -8.37 30.95
N ALA A 441 -9.60 -9.51 30.60
CA ALA A 441 -9.41 -10.08 29.27
C ALA A 441 -10.19 -9.26 28.24
N VAL A 442 -9.50 -8.76 27.22
CA VAL A 442 -10.09 -8.01 26.11
C VAL A 442 -9.42 -8.46 24.82
N ASP A 443 -10.24 -8.92 23.89
CA ASP A 443 -9.83 -9.20 22.52
C ASP A 443 -10.45 -8.16 21.60
N PHE A 444 -9.66 -7.58 20.70
CA PHE A 444 -10.18 -6.62 19.73
C PHE A 444 -9.51 -6.76 18.36
N PHE A 445 -10.28 -6.42 17.35
CA PHE A 445 -9.83 -6.37 15.96
C PHE A 445 -9.48 -4.95 15.58
N THR A 446 -8.36 -4.78 14.89
CA THR A 446 -8.02 -3.51 14.24
C THR A 446 -7.48 -3.79 12.84
N GLN A 447 -7.78 -2.88 11.92
CA GLN A 447 -7.12 -2.86 10.61
C GLN A 447 -5.83 -2.05 10.66
N GLY A 448 -5.58 -1.36 11.77
CA GLY A 448 -4.49 -0.44 11.92
C GLY A 448 -3.28 -0.99 12.66
N SER A 449 -2.29 -0.14 12.83
CA SER A 449 -1.13 -0.42 13.68
C SER A 449 -1.51 -0.48 15.16
N ILE A 450 -0.78 -1.27 15.94
CA ILE A 450 -0.98 -1.46 17.38
C ILE A 450 0.27 -0.99 18.11
N LEU A 451 0.13 -0.05 19.03
CA LEU A 451 1.24 0.42 19.86
C LEU A 451 1.15 -0.16 21.27
N PHE A 452 2.25 -0.69 21.77
CA PHE A 452 2.43 -1.17 23.13
C PHE A 452 3.32 -0.22 23.91
N GLY A 453 2.83 0.21 25.06
CA GLY A 453 3.47 1.19 25.92
C GLY A 453 3.46 0.81 27.39
N ASN A 454 4.12 1.63 28.19
CA ASN A 454 4.10 1.55 29.65
C ASN A 454 4.05 2.96 30.23
N GLU A 455 3.24 3.20 31.25
CA GLU A 455 3.03 4.55 31.83
C GLU A 455 4.32 5.15 32.42
N ASN A 456 5.32 4.33 32.75
CA ASN A 456 6.56 4.76 33.40
C ASN A 456 7.76 4.88 32.46
N ARG A 457 7.57 4.82 31.13
CA ARG A 457 8.68 4.98 30.17
C ARG A 457 8.24 5.65 28.87
N GLU A 458 9.21 6.23 28.18
CA GLU A 458 9.00 6.89 26.88
C GLU A 458 9.06 5.90 25.72
N GLU A 459 9.73 4.75 25.87
CA GLU A 459 9.80 3.77 24.79
C GLU A 459 8.49 3.01 24.60
N HIS A 460 8.09 2.91 23.34
CA HIS A 460 6.96 2.12 22.85
C HIS A 460 7.43 1.20 21.72
N ILE A 461 6.71 0.10 21.51
CA ILE A 461 6.83 -0.71 20.30
C ILE A 461 5.51 -0.64 19.54
N GLN A 462 5.55 -0.18 18.30
CA GLN A 462 4.41 -0.13 17.40
C GLN A 462 4.55 -1.23 16.35
N VAL A 463 3.57 -2.14 16.34
CA VAL A 463 3.42 -3.20 15.34
C VAL A 463 2.68 -2.62 14.15
N VAL A 464 3.36 -2.58 13.02
CA VAL A 464 2.90 -1.94 11.78
C VAL A 464 2.86 -2.98 10.67
N SER A 465 1.71 -3.13 10.02
CA SER A 465 1.50 -4.06 8.92
C SER A 465 0.71 -3.39 7.79
N ASN A 466 0.72 -3.98 6.60
CA ASN A 466 -0.10 -3.48 5.50
C ASN A 466 -1.58 -3.81 5.75
N LYS A 467 -2.37 -2.80 6.13
CA LYS A 467 -3.81 -2.91 6.43
C LYS A 467 -4.68 -3.46 5.29
N PHE A 468 -4.20 -3.41 4.06
CA PHE A 468 -4.92 -3.96 2.91
C PHE A 468 -4.69 -5.47 2.72
N LEU A 469 -3.65 -6.01 3.35
CA LEU A 469 -3.26 -7.41 3.23
C LEU A 469 -3.46 -8.19 4.52
N LYS A 470 -3.41 -7.51 5.67
CA LYS A 470 -3.46 -8.13 7.00
C LYS A 470 -4.61 -7.61 7.85
N SER A 471 -5.21 -8.52 8.60
CA SER A 471 -6.07 -8.20 9.74
C SER A 471 -5.26 -8.37 11.02
N ASN A 472 -5.41 -7.43 11.96
CA ASN A 472 -4.72 -7.49 13.24
C ASN A 472 -5.71 -7.81 14.37
N ILE A 473 -5.35 -8.80 15.18
CA ILE A 473 -6.08 -9.18 16.40
C ILE A 473 -5.15 -8.95 17.56
N MET A 474 -5.64 -8.23 18.56
CA MET A 474 -4.96 -8.08 19.82
C MET A 474 -5.73 -8.85 20.89
N MET A 475 -5.04 -9.76 21.57
CA MET A 475 -5.54 -10.45 22.75
C MET A 475 -4.80 -9.93 23.97
N ILE A 476 -5.53 -9.35 24.91
CA ILE A 476 -5.00 -8.85 26.18
C ILE A 476 -5.62 -9.69 27.29
N ASN A 477 -4.80 -10.31 28.11
CA ASN A 477 -5.23 -11.07 29.29
C ASN A 477 -4.37 -10.65 30.50
N PRO A 478 -4.86 -10.78 31.75
CA PRO A 478 -4.02 -10.65 32.94
C PRO A 478 -2.72 -11.47 32.93
N ASN A 479 -2.71 -12.61 32.25
CA ASN A 479 -1.58 -13.56 32.31
C ASN A 479 -0.74 -13.63 31.02
N ASP A 480 -1.23 -13.10 29.91
CA ASP A 480 -0.56 -13.10 28.60
C ASP A 480 -1.11 -12.01 27.69
N ASN A 481 -0.37 -11.72 26.63
CA ASN A 481 -0.89 -10.97 25.49
C ASN A 481 -0.35 -11.58 24.21
N ALA A 482 -1.12 -11.42 23.13
CA ALA A 482 -0.71 -11.84 21.81
C ALA A 482 -1.24 -10.86 20.76
N CYS A 483 -0.35 -10.43 19.87
CA CYS A 483 -0.70 -9.73 18.65
C CYS A 483 -0.60 -10.70 17.48
N TYR A 484 -1.70 -10.90 16.76
CA TYR A 484 -1.76 -11.73 15.56
C TYR A 484 -1.96 -10.84 14.35
N ASN A 485 -1.08 -10.98 13.36
CA ASN A 485 -1.20 -10.33 12.06
C ASN A 485 -1.46 -11.41 10.99
N SER A 486 -2.73 -11.58 10.63
CA SER A 486 -3.18 -12.69 9.78
C SER A 486 -3.42 -12.21 8.34
N GLU A 487 -2.99 -13.00 7.36
CA GLU A 487 -3.30 -12.78 5.94
C GLU A 487 -3.71 -14.09 5.25
N PRO A 488 -4.56 -14.02 4.21
CA PRO A 488 -4.87 -15.19 3.40
C PRO A 488 -3.67 -15.54 2.50
N LEU A 489 -3.37 -16.82 2.38
CA LEU A 489 -2.32 -17.33 1.49
C LEU A 489 -2.86 -18.36 0.53
N THR A 490 -2.49 -18.24 -0.74
CA THR A 490 -2.75 -19.24 -1.78
C THR A 490 -1.48 -19.52 -2.56
N ILE A 491 -0.96 -20.74 -2.47
CA ILE A 491 0.34 -21.13 -3.03
C ILE A 491 0.18 -22.45 -3.80
N PRO A 492 0.35 -22.46 -5.13
CA PRO A 492 0.36 -23.70 -5.92
C PRO A 492 1.41 -24.70 -5.44
N ASN A 493 1.20 -25.98 -5.74
CA ASN A 493 2.22 -26.99 -5.49
C ASN A 493 3.46 -26.72 -6.37
N GLY A 494 4.64 -26.79 -5.75
CA GLY A 494 5.93 -26.49 -6.38
C GLY A 494 6.33 -25.01 -6.34
N ASP A 495 5.53 -24.15 -5.71
CA ASP A 495 5.75 -22.70 -5.68
C ASP A 495 6.04 -22.18 -4.26
N SER A 496 6.40 -20.91 -4.15
CA SER A 496 6.67 -20.23 -2.88
C SER A 496 6.32 -18.75 -2.93
N LEU A 497 5.94 -18.20 -1.77
CA LEU A 497 5.57 -16.79 -1.63
C LEU A 497 6.16 -16.22 -0.33
N PHE A 498 6.54 -14.94 -0.33
CA PHE A 498 6.75 -14.20 0.91
C PHE A 498 5.44 -13.61 1.44
N THR A 499 5.22 -13.72 2.74
CA THR A 499 4.18 -12.98 3.46
C THR A 499 4.45 -11.49 3.42
N ALA A 500 3.38 -10.68 3.49
CA ALA A 500 3.56 -9.24 3.67
C ALA A 500 4.32 -8.98 4.99
N PRO A 501 5.37 -8.15 5.01
CA PRO A 501 6.14 -7.93 6.23
C PRO A 501 5.32 -7.29 7.36
N VAL A 502 5.68 -7.67 8.60
CA VAL A 502 5.28 -7.02 9.84
C VAL A 502 6.49 -6.26 10.39
N PHE A 503 6.32 -4.99 10.71
CA PHE A 503 7.37 -4.14 11.26
C PHE A 503 7.11 -3.87 12.73
N TYR A 504 8.15 -4.01 13.55
CA TYR A 504 8.15 -3.64 14.96
C TYR A 504 9.01 -2.39 15.11
N LEU A 505 8.35 -1.25 15.23
CA LEU A 505 8.95 0.07 15.28
C LEU A 505 9.06 0.53 16.74
N PHE A 506 10.27 0.83 17.21
CA PHE A 506 10.43 1.55 18.47
C PHE A 506 10.23 3.05 18.26
N THR A 507 9.40 3.66 19.10
CA THR A 507 8.97 5.06 18.99
C THR A 507 8.65 5.62 20.38
N GLU A 508 8.55 6.94 20.49
CA GLU A 508 8.14 7.65 21.71
C GLU A 508 6.65 8.02 21.72
N SER A 509 5.98 7.90 20.57
CA SER A 509 4.55 8.17 20.44
C SER A 509 3.92 7.35 19.31
N PHE A 510 2.59 7.30 19.30
CA PHE A 510 1.84 6.65 18.23
C PHE A 510 2.05 7.36 16.89
N ILE A 511 2.68 6.69 15.94
CA ILE A 511 2.87 7.19 14.58
C ILE A 511 1.66 6.83 13.73
N GLU A 512 1.12 7.79 12.99
CA GLU A 512 0.00 7.53 12.09
C GLU A 512 0.41 6.64 10.92
N GLU A 513 -0.45 5.69 10.55
CA GLU A 513 -0.20 4.74 9.47
C GLU A 513 0.11 5.39 8.13
N ASP A 514 -0.58 6.49 7.82
CA ASP A 514 -0.39 7.21 6.57
C ASP A 514 1.04 7.78 6.46
N TYR A 515 1.71 8.01 7.60
CA TYR A 515 3.10 8.46 7.62
C TYR A 515 4.07 7.30 7.39
N MET A 516 3.62 6.05 7.57
CA MET A 516 4.42 4.82 7.43
C MET A 516 4.12 4.05 6.14
N LYS A 517 3.37 4.65 5.21
CA LYS A 517 2.96 4.00 3.95
C LYS A 517 4.12 3.42 3.14
N ASP A 518 5.25 4.11 3.10
CA ASP A 518 6.43 3.68 2.36
C ASP A 518 7.13 2.49 3.05
N LEU A 519 7.12 2.44 4.39
CA LEU A 519 7.61 1.32 5.18
C LEU A 519 6.78 0.05 4.92
N VAL A 520 5.45 0.14 4.97
CA VAL A 520 4.57 -1.02 4.73
C VAL A 520 4.47 -1.43 3.25
N SER A 521 5.05 -0.64 2.34
CA SER A 521 5.14 -0.98 0.91
C SER A 521 6.31 -1.92 0.57
N ILE A 522 7.24 -2.10 1.52
CA ILE A 522 8.41 -2.95 1.36
C ILE A 522 7.99 -4.42 1.23
N ASN A 523 8.60 -5.13 0.29
CA ASN A 523 8.45 -6.57 0.13
C ASN A 523 9.77 -7.22 -0.34
N PHE A 524 9.82 -8.55 -0.30
CA PHE A 524 11.01 -9.36 -0.60
C PHE A 524 10.80 -10.33 -1.77
N ASN A 525 9.76 -10.12 -2.59
CA ASN A 525 9.45 -10.92 -3.78
C ASN A 525 10.28 -10.48 -5.01
N VAL A 526 11.57 -10.17 -4.82
CA VAL A 526 12.47 -9.63 -5.86
C VAL A 526 13.06 -10.73 -6.74
#